data_AF-A0AA40CFP1-F1
#
_entry.id   AF-A0AA40CFP1-F1
#
_cell.length_a   1.000
_cell.length_b   1.000
_cell.length_c   1.000
_cell.angle_alpha   90.00
_cell.angle_beta   90.00
_cell.angle_gamma   90.00
#
_symmetry.space_group_name_H-M   'P 1'
#
loop_
_entity.id
_entity.type
_entity.pdbx_description
1 polymer ?
#
loop_
_entity_poly.entity_id
_entity_poly.type
_entity_poly.pdbx_seq_one_letter_code
_entity_poly.pdbx_strand_id
1 'polypeptide(L)'
;SQVRHATFVPRERRPYQFTQLVQLSDGSTYTVRTTMPTALWKSSKDSRNHIMWQPTEKSLRNVELDEAGKLAAFRERFGRGWDLEAKKVEGEEEVTATATVVEAEKSDDPFDSLVDLISGFAANDPNAKLSGLTAKEQEKKDK
;
A
#
# COMPACT_ATOMS: atom_id res chain seq x y z
N SER A 1 -37.70 5.23 64.59
CA SER A 1 -37.19 4.20 63.66
C SER A 1 -36.04 4.81 62.88
N GLN A 2 -34.81 4.34 63.07
CA GLN A 2 -33.63 4.88 62.38
C GLN A 2 -33.45 4.17 61.03
N VAL A 3 -33.56 4.91 59.92
CA VAL A 3 -33.40 4.36 58.56
C VAL A 3 -31.91 4.40 58.20
N ARG A 4 -31.32 3.25 57.85
CA ARG A 4 -29.94 3.18 57.32
C ARG A 4 -29.99 2.96 55.81
N HIS A 5 -29.42 3.89 55.06
CA HIS A 5 -29.26 3.77 53.61
C HIS A 5 -27.98 2.95 53.33
N ALA A 6 -28.13 1.67 53.01
CA ALA A 6 -27.02 0.82 52.57
C ALA A 6 -26.93 0.88 51.04
N THR A 7 -25.84 1.43 50.51
CA THR A 7 -25.58 1.49 49.06
C THR A 7 -24.74 0.30 48.64
N PHE A 8 -25.20 -0.45 47.63
CA PHE A 8 -24.42 -1.56 47.06
C PHE A 8 -23.19 -1.04 46.32
N VAL A 9 -22.01 -1.58 46.64
CA VAL A 9 -20.76 -1.30 45.92
C VAL A 9 -20.48 -2.46 44.95
N PRO A 10 -20.71 -2.30 43.64
CA PRO A 10 -20.47 -3.37 42.68
C PRO A 10 -18.97 -3.67 42.52
N ARG A 11 -18.66 -4.94 42.25
CA ARG A 11 -17.31 -5.38 41.87
C ARG A 11 -17.23 -5.58 40.35
N GLU A 12 -16.10 -5.22 39.77
CA GLU A 12 -15.83 -5.41 38.34
C GLU A 12 -15.72 -6.90 37.99
N ARG A 13 -16.34 -7.33 36.89
CA ARG A 13 -16.29 -8.72 36.40
C ARG A 13 -15.30 -8.81 35.25
N ARG A 14 -14.04 -9.02 35.58
CA ARG A 14 -12.96 -9.08 34.58
C ARG A 14 -12.99 -10.40 33.80
N PRO A 15 -12.95 -10.34 32.45
CA PRO A 15 -12.81 -11.55 31.64
C PRO A 15 -11.44 -12.18 31.83
N TYR A 16 -11.31 -13.45 31.45
CA TYR A 16 -10.02 -14.14 31.49
C TYR A 16 -9.02 -13.50 30.51
N GLN A 17 -7.76 -13.40 30.92
CA GLN A 17 -6.69 -12.83 30.12
C GLN A 17 -5.55 -13.82 29.94
N PHE A 18 -5.16 -14.04 28.68
CA PHE A 18 -4.02 -14.82 28.27
C PHE A 18 -2.79 -13.92 28.12
N THR A 19 -1.60 -14.53 28.22
CA THR A 19 -0.35 -13.89 27.79
C THR A 19 -0.10 -14.27 26.34
N GLN A 20 -0.02 -13.28 25.47
CA GLN A 20 0.26 -13.47 24.05
C GLN A 20 1.63 -12.87 23.72
N LEU A 21 2.41 -13.60 22.91
CA LEU A 21 3.62 -13.10 22.28
C LEU A 21 3.23 -12.50 20.92
N VAL A 22 3.53 -11.22 20.73
CA VAL A 22 3.29 -10.51 19.47
C VAL A 22 4.63 -10.36 18.75
N GLN A 23 4.71 -10.87 17.53
CA GLN A 23 5.82 -10.72 16.60
C GLN A 23 5.45 -9.66 15.55
N LEU A 24 6.22 -8.59 15.48
CA LEU A 24 6.10 -7.53 14.48
C LEU A 24 6.82 -7.90 13.17
N SER A 25 6.63 -7.11 12.13
CA SER A 25 7.17 -7.36 10.78
C SER A 25 8.69 -7.29 10.71
N ASP A 26 9.33 -6.54 11.62
CA ASP A 26 10.79 -6.47 11.77
C ASP A 26 11.35 -7.69 12.53
N GLY A 27 10.49 -8.61 12.97
CA GLY A 27 10.85 -9.75 13.80
C GLY A 27 10.98 -9.44 15.29
N SER A 28 10.82 -8.18 15.71
CA SER A 28 10.81 -7.82 17.13
C SER A 28 9.60 -8.43 17.83
N THR A 29 9.77 -8.75 19.11
CA THR A 29 8.75 -9.46 19.88
C THR A 29 8.47 -8.79 21.22
N TYR A 30 7.20 -8.79 21.62
CA TYR A 30 6.79 -8.30 22.94
C TYR A 30 5.62 -9.15 23.48
N THR A 31 5.41 -9.10 24.79
CA THR A 31 4.34 -9.86 25.45
C THR A 31 3.22 -8.93 25.92
N VAL A 32 1.97 -9.34 25.69
CA VAL A 32 0.77 -8.55 26.01
C VAL A 32 -0.26 -9.41 26.72
N ARG A 33 -1.04 -8.78 27.60
CA ARG A 33 -2.26 -9.37 28.16
C ARG A 33 -3.44 -9.11 27.22
N THR A 34 -3.98 -10.18 26.65
CA THR A 34 -5.12 -10.16 25.73
C THR A 34 -6.22 -11.10 26.21
N THR A 35 -7.44 -10.93 25.75
CA THR A 35 -8.55 -11.86 26.00
C THR A 35 -8.63 -12.97 24.95
N MET A 36 -7.85 -12.89 23.87
CA MET A 36 -7.80 -13.89 22.81
C MET A 36 -6.95 -15.10 23.25
N PRO A 37 -7.37 -16.35 22.97
CA PRO A 37 -6.63 -17.55 23.41
C PRO A 37 -5.34 -17.82 22.63
N THR A 38 -5.06 -17.09 21.56
CA THR A 38 -3.91 -17.34 20.68
C THR A 38 -2.59 -16.95 21.36
N ALA A 39 -1.68 -17.90 21.52
CA ALA A 39 -0.40 -17.68 22.19
C ALA A 39 0.59 -16.82 21.38
N LEU A 40 0.60 -16.95 20.05
CA LEU A 40 1.51 -16.23 19.15
C LEU A 40 0.72 -15.44 18.11
N TRP A 41 0.92 -14.13 18.06
CA TRP A 41 0.37 -13.26 17.02
C TRP A 41 1.48 -12.80 16.09
N LYS A 42 1.34 -13.00 14.79
CA LYS A 42 2.27 -12.49 13.77
C LYS A 42 1.60 -11.36 13.00
N SER A 43 2.19 -10.19 13.04
CA SER A 43 1.68 -9.03 12.32
C SER A 43 2.29 -8.96 10.92
N SER A 44 1.45 -8.97 9.88
CA SER A 44 1.89 -8.73 8.49
C SER A 44 1.99 -7.24 8.17
N LYS A 45 1.14 -6.41 8.79
CA LYS A 45 1.12 -4.96 8.62
C LYS A 45 1.06 -4.28 9.98
N ASP A 46 2.07 -3.48 10.28
CA ASP A 46 2.20 -2.73 11.52
C ASP A 46 2.91 -1.38 11.28
N SER A 47 3.19 -0.64 12.34
CA SER A 47 3.90 0.64 12.28
C SER A 47 5.35 0.52 11.81
N ARG A 48 5.94 -0.67 11.79
CA ARG A 48 7.31 -0.94 11.31
C ARG A 48 7.35 -1.24 9.80
N ASN A 49 6.21 -1.39 9.13
CA ASN A 49 6.10 -1.61 7.68
C ASN A 49 5.08 -0.64 7.05
N HIS A 50 4.90 0.54 7.63
CA HIS A 50 3.90 1.49 7.16
C HIS A 50 4.51 2.88 6.99
N ILE A 51 4.33 3.45 5.80
CA ILE A 51 5.03 4.64 5.31
C ILE A 51 4.86 5.87 6.21
N MET A 52 3.69 6.00 6.83
CA MET A 52 3.39 7.09 7.76
C MET A 52 4.29 7.09 9.00
N TRP A 53 4.65 5.90 9.51
CA TRP A 53 5.47 5.76 10.72
C TRP A 53 6.97 5.59 10.41
N GLN A 54 7.31 5.24 9.18
CA GLN A 54 8.68 5.14 8.69
C GLN A 54 8.86 5.93 7.38
N PRO A 55 8.82 7.27 7.45
CA PRO A 55 8.89 8.09 6.24
C PRO A 55 10.28 8.07 5.59
N THR A 56 11.35 7.79 6.34
CA THR A 56 12.74 7.79 5.85
C THR A 56 13.11 6.53 5.07
N GLU A 57 12.35 5.45 5.26
CA GLU A 57 12.59 4.17 4.61
C GLU A 57 12.17 4.24 3.13
N LYS A 58 13.15 4.30 2.24
CA LYS A 58 12.93 4.43 0.79
C LYS A 58 12.31 3.17 0.19
N SER A 59 12.61 2.01 0.78
CA SER A 59 12.03 0.73 0.36
C SER A 59 10.50 0.75 0.43
N LEU A 60 9.91 1.40 1.43
CA LEU A 60 8.46 1.48 1.64
C LEU A 60 7.75 2.48 0.73
N ARG A 61 8.48 3.42 0.11
CA ARG A 61 7.90 4.50 -0.71
C ARG A 61 7.49 4.07 -2.11
N ASN A 62 8.19 3.09 -2.66
CA ASN A 62 7.96 2.60 -4.02
C ASN A 62 7.24 1.23 -4.04
N VAL A 63 6.68 0.81 -2.89
CA VAL A 63 5.88 -0.42 -2.84
C VAL A 63 4.52 -0.14 -3.46
N GLU A 64 4.25 -0.80 -4.58
CA GLU A 64 2.94 -0.81 -5.22
C GLU A 64 1.92 -1.51 -4.31
N LEU A 65 1.10 -0.72 -3.62
CA LEU A 65 0.01 -1.23 -2.79
C LEU A 65 -1.22 -1.47 -3.67
N ASP A 66 -1.27 -2.62 -4.34
CA ASP A 66 -2.47 -3.07 -5.05
C ASP A 66 -3.44 -3.78 -4.09
N GLU A 67 -4.12 -3.00 -3.25
CA GLU A 67 -5.08 -3.51 -2.26
C GLU A 67 -6.29 -4.20 -2.91
N ALA A 68 -6.64 -3.81 -4.14
CA ALA A 68 -7.78 -4.35 -4.88
C ALA A 68 -7.40 -5.51 -5.82
N GLY A 69 -6.11 -5.85 -5.95
CA GLY A 69 -5.61 -6.85 -6.89
C GLY A 69 -5.86 -6.51 -8.36
N LYS A 70 -6.19 -5.26 -8.69
CA LYS A 70 -6.57 -4.87 -10.05
C LYS A 70 -5.36 -4.81 -10.97
N LEU A 71 -4.23 -4.32 -10.45
CA LEU A 71 -2.97 -4.28 -11.20
C LEU A 71 -2.42 -5.69 -11.36
N ALA A 72 -2.49 -6.52 -10.32
CA ALA A 72 -2.11 -7.93 -10.41
C ALA A 72 -2.96 -8.68 -11.46
N ALA A 73 -4.28 -8.51 -11.46
CA ALA A 73 -5.16 -9.12 -12.44
C ALA A 73 -4.95 -8.58 -13.86
N PHE A 74 -4.59 -7.29 -14.00
CA PHE A 74 -4.23 -6.72 -15.30
C PHE A 74 -2.93 -7.33 -15.83
N ARG A 75 -1.91 -7.44 -14.98
CA ARG A 75 -0.62 -8.07 -15.32
C ARG A 75 -0.77 -9.53 -15.70
N GLU A 76 -1.65 -10.26 -15.01
CA GLU A 76 -1.95 -11.66 -15.35
C GLU A 76 -2.57 -11.80 -16.75
N ARG A 77 -3.41 -10.85 -17.16
CA ARG A 77 -4.14 -10.92 -18.45
C ARG A 77 -3.35 -10.35 -19.63
N PHE A 78 -2.65 -9.25 -19.41
CA PHE A 78 -2.05 -8.45 -20.48
C PHE A 78 -0.52 -8.37 -20.40
N GLY A 79 0.10 -9.06 -19.43
CA GLY A 79 1.54 -9.01 -19.19
C GLY A 79 1.99 -7.71 -18.54
N ARG A 80 3.31 -7.50 -18.48
CA ARG A 80 3.95 -6.35 -17.81
C ARG A 80 4.34 -5.20 -18.73
N GLY A 81 4.09 -5.30 -20.04
CA GLY A 81 4.54 -4.27 -20.99
C GLY A 81 3.81 -2.92 -20.90
N TRP A 82 2.83 -2.80 -19.99
CA TRP A 82 2.10 -1.57 -19.69
C TRP A 82 2.43 -1.00 -18.29
N ASP A 83 3.38 -1.59 -17.57
CA ASP A 83 3.78 -1.09 -16.26
C ASP A 83 4.51 0.27 -16.40
N LEU A 84 4.42 1.09 -15.35
CA LEU A 84 5.12 2.37 -15.32
C LEU A 84 6.62 2.10 -15.18
N GLU A 85 7.40 2.56 -16.16
CA GLU A 85 8.85 2.57 -16.01
C GLU A 85 9.24 3.51 -14.85
N ALA A 86 9.88 2.93 -13.83
CA ALA A 86 10.42 3.70 -12.73
C ALA A 86 11.54 4.60 -13.27
N LYS A 87 11.23 5.88 -13.51
CA LYS A 87 12.22 6.91 -13.80
C LYS A 87 13.14 7.00 -12.58
N LYS A 88 14.32 6.36 -12.65
CA LYS A 88 15.40 6.52 -11.67
C LYS A 88 15.68 8.02 -11.59
N VAL A 89 15.30 8.66 -10.48
CA VAL A 89 15.78 9.98 -10.15
C VAL A 89 17.28 9.83 -9.90
N GLU A 90 18.10 10.44 -10.75
CA GLU A 90 19.56 10.37 -10.66
C GLU A 90 20.03 10.89 -9.30
N GLY A 91 20.77 10.04 -8.59
CA GLY A 91 21.39 10.36 -7.31
C GLY A 91 20.76 9.62 -6.15
N GLU A 92 20.95 8.30 -6.08
CA GLU A 92 21.03 7.56 -4.81
C GLU A 92 21.52 6.13 -5.09
N GLU A 93 22.66 5.80 -4.49
CA GLU A 93 23.44 4.58 -4.67
C GLU A 93 22.70 3.32 -4.21
N GLU A 94 23.11 2.22 -4.82
CA GLU A 94 22.63 0.85 -4.67
C GLU A 94 22.56 0.41 -3.20
N VAL A 95 21.40 -0.11 -2.79
CA VAL A 95 21.32 -1.05 -1.66
C VAL A 95 20.40 -2.21 -2.05
N THR A 96 21.09 -3.31 -2.36
CA THR A 96 20.67 -4.72 -2.41
C THR A 96 19.25 -5.04 -1.92
N ALA A 97 18.35 -5.29 -2.87
CA ALA A 97 17.03 -5.85 -2.64
C ALA A 97 17.08 -7.39 -2.68
N THR A 98 17.37 -8.03 -1.55
CA THR A 98 17.06 -9.46 -1.31
C THR A 98 15.63 -9.59 -0.79
N ALA A 99 14.66 -9.62 -1.71
CA ALA A 99 13.31 -10.11 -1.44
C ALA A 99 12.68 -10.54 -2.77
N THR A 100 12.87 -11.82 -3.13
CA THR A 100 12.12 -12.56 -4.17
C THR A 100 11.56 -11.70 -5.29
N VAL A 101 12.48 -11.07 -6.04
CA VAL A 101 12.18 -10.42 -7.30
C VAL A 101 12.14 -11.55 -8.31
N VAL A 102 10.96 -11.89 -8.83
CA VAL A 102 10.91 -12.40 -10.21
C VAL A 102 11.60 -11.33 -11.01
N GLU A 103 12.83 -11.65 -11.45
CA GLU A 103 13.71 -10.80 -12.22
C GLU A 103 12.88 -9.99 -13.22
N ALA A 104 12.70 -8.71 -12.93
CA ALA A 104 12.49 -7.74 -13.99
C ALA A 104 13.88 -7.61 -14.62
N GLU A 105 14.18 -8.55 -15.52
CA GLU A 105 15.17 -8.31 -16.57
C GLU A 105 14.78 -6.95 -17.15
N LYS A 106 15.63 -5.95 -16.95
CA LYS A 106 15.64 -4.80 -17.84
C LYS A 106 16.21 -5.31 -19.15
N SER A 107 15.39 -6.00 -19.92
CA SER A 107 15.60 -6.06 -21.34
C SER A 107 15.45 -4.63 -21.84
N ASP A 108 16.57 -4.03 -22.25
CA ASP A 108 16.62 -2.73 -22.93
C ASP A 108 15.98 -2.82 -24.34
N ASP A 109 15.09 -3.80 -24.56
CA ASP A 109 14.37 -3.98 -25.80
C ASP A 109 13.32 -2.88 -25.89
N PRO A 110 13.38 -1.99 -26.90
CA PRO A 110 12.42 -0.90 -27.08
C PRO A 110 10.96 -1.34 -27.24
N PHE A 111 10.73 -2.66 -27.33
CA PHE A 111 9.43 -3.29 -27.49
C PHE A 111 8.81 -3.80 -26.19
N ASP A 112 9.52 -3.79 -25.06
CA ASP A 112 8.96 -4.25 -23.78
C ASP A 112 8.10 -3.21 -23.09
N SER A 113 8.27 -1.93 -23.41
CA SER A 113 7.45 -0.84 -22.89
C SER A 113 6.53 -0.30 -23.96
N LEU A 114 5.26 -0.68 -23.89
CA LEU A 114 4.25 -0.31 -24.88
C LEU A 114 3.55 1.02 -24.52
N VAL A 115 3.92 1.63 -23.39
CA VAL A 115 3.30 2.87 -22.90
C VAL A 115 3.58 4.04 -23.84
N ASP A 116 4.77 4.10 -24.46
CA ASP A 116 5.12 5.20 -25.38
C ASP A 116 4.30 5.20 -26.68
N LEU A 117 3.79 4.04 -27.12
CA LEU A 117 2.94 3.96 -28.30
C LEU A 117 1.62 4.73 -28.10
N ILE A 118 1.10 4.76 -26.87
CA ILE A 118 -0.13 5.50 -26.55
C ILE A 118 0.12 7.01 -26.69
N SER A 119 1.23 7.53 -26.13
CA SER A 119 1.59 8.94 -26.25
C SER A 119 1.94 9.34 -27.69
N GLY A 120 2.70 8.50 -28.39
CA GLY A 120 3.11 8.74 -29.77
C GLY A 120 1.92 8.80 -30.73
N PHE A 121 0.93 7.92 -30.56
CA PHE A 121 -0.29 7.93 -31.39
C PHE A 121 -1.18 9.14 -31.08
N ALA A 122 -1.35 9.50 -29.81
CA ALA A 122 -2.11 10.68 -29.40
C ALA A 122 -1.55 12.00 -29.95
N ALA A 123 -0.22 12.10 -30.14
CA ALA A 123 0.42 13.27 -30.71
C ALA A 123 0.26 13.38 -32.24
N ASN A 124 0.15 12.24 -32.94
CA ASN A 124 0.06 12.18 -34.41
C ASN A 124 -1.38 12.10 -34.94
N ASP A 125 -2.37 11.86 -34.09
CA ASP A 125 -3.76 11.76 -34.52
C ASP A 125 -4.36 13.16 -34.83
N PRO A 126 -4.74 13.45 -36.10
CA PRO A 126 -5.40 14.71 -36.45
C PRO A 126 -6.82 14.80 -35.86
N ASN A 127 -7.36 13.67 -35.38
CA ASN A 127 -8.71 13.53 -34.84
C ASN A 127 -8.75 13.43 -33.30
N ALA A 128 -7.60 13.42 -32.61
CA ALA A 128 -7.54 13.34 -31.14
C ALA A 128 -8.15 14.58 -30.45
N LYS A 129 -8.22 15.72 -31.17
CA LYS A 129 -8.93 16.93 -30.72
C LYS A 129 -10.44 16.91 -30.99
N LEU A 130 -10.98 15.82 -31.54
CA LEU A 130 -12.38 15.74 -31.99
C LEU A 130 -13.34 15.14 -30.96
N SER A 131 -12.84 14.70 -29.80
CA SER A 131 -13.69 14.61 -28.60
C SER A 131 -13.73 16.01 -27.99
N GLY A 132 -14.92 16.63 -27.98
CA GLY A 132 -15.13 18.01 -27.58
C GLY A 132 -14.39 18.42 -26.30
N LEU A 133 -14.05 19.71 -26.23
CA LEU A 133 -13.47 20.38 -25.07
C LEU A 133 -13.96 19.74 -23.77
N THR A 134 -13.03 19.45 -22.86
CA THR A 134 -13.42 18.97 -21.54
C THR A 134 -14.32 20.01 -20.90
N ALA A 135 -15.33 19.59 -20.12
CA ALA A 135 -16.35 20.51 -19.59
C ALA A 135 -15.78 21.76 -18.89
N LYS A 136 -14.59 21.62 -18.28
CA LYS A 136 -13.82 22.72 -17.67
C LYS A 136 -13.26 23.75 -18.66
N GLU A 137 -12.88 23.33 -19.85
CA GLU A 137 -12.33 24.21 -20.89
C GLU A 137 -13.44 24.95 -21.65
N GLN A 138 -14.64 24.37 -21.74
CA GLN A 138 -15.83 25.04 -22.26
C GLN A 138 -16.22 26.22 -21.35
N GLU A 139 -16.26 25.98 -20.04
CA GLU A 139 -16.67 26.97 -19.02
C GLU A 139 -15.75 28.20 -18.96
N LYS A 140 -14.46 28.02 -19.28
CA LYS A 140 -13.47 29.10 -19.33
C LYS A 140 -13.56 29.92 -20.62
N LYS A 141 -14.12 29.35 -21.69
CA LYS A 141 -14.31 30.04 -22.97
C LYS A 141 -15.61 30.86 -22.99
N ASP A 142 -16.58 30.48 -22.18
CA ASP A 142 -17.89 31.14 -22.04
C ASP A 142 -17.87 32.31 -21.03
N LYS A 143 -16.70 32.69 -20.52
CA LYS A 143 -16.49 33.82 -19.59
C LYS A 143 -15.56 34.86 -20.18
#